data_AF-A0A4U7BGS1-F1
#
_entry.id   AF-A0A4U7BGS1-F1
#
_cell.length_a   1.000
_cell.length_b   1.000
_cell.length_c   1.000
_cell.angle_alpha   90.00
_cell.angle_beta   90.00
_cell.angle_gamma   90.00
#
_symmetry.space_group_name_H-M   'P 1'
#
loop_
_entity.id
_entity.type
_entity.pdbx_description
1 polymer ?
#
loop_
_entity_poly.entity_id
_entity_poly.type
_entity_poly.pdbx_seq_one_letter_code
_entity_poly.pdbx_strand_id
1 'polypeptide(L)'
;MLNFNTGFGNNLFTNLNINVKKNQSSLNSSNSNVKNLQELKESSNTNNKVLGYEVDKDGYFTSEFNKAAGIPEDIKIHSSTMESLVRVETGCNAFIRTFESIDIAKTIGNAYKILSQVVGEDVLNSKDSFTLDEIAKFPQGYEYNRQSMEVTKIYNSIQDFLNGEMNFDYDNKTDTFIESLFFNSYVVEDAAKAKPATDIFNNNNGGKEN
;
A
#
# COMPACT_ATOMS: atom_id res chain seq x y z
N MET A 1 -0.69 13.71 -28.67
CA MET A 1 -0.37 12.27 -28.74
C MET A 1 -1.30 11.59 -27.76
N LEU A 2 -2.36 10.98 -28.30
CA LEU A 2 -2.56 9.53 -28.36
C LEU A 2 -2.91 8.91 -27.00
N ASN A 3 -4.22 8.93 -26.72
CA ASN A 3 -5.05 7.85 -26.20
C ASN A 3 -4.41 6.83 -25.25
N PHE A 4 -4.81 6.87 -23.97
CA PHE A 4 -4.79 5.69 -23.10
C PHE A 4 -6.23 5.37 -22.71
N ASN A 5 -6.90 4.67 -23.63
CA ASN A 5 -7.87 3.67 -23.23
C ASN A 5 -7.06 2.53 -22.58
N THR A 6 -6.94 2.58 -21.26
CA THR A 6 -6.43 1.49 -20.44
C THR A 6 -7.38 1.35 -19.27
N GLY A 7 -8.51 0.68 -19.52
CA GLY A 7 -9.18 -0.04 -18.44
C GLY A 7 -8.20 -1.10 -17.92
N PHE A 8 -7.45 -0.78 -16.87
CA PHE A 8 -6.60 -1.72 -16.15
C PHE A 8 -6.58 -1.30 -14.68
N GLY A 9 -7.25 -2.09 -13.85
CA GLY A 9 -7.33 -1.94 -12.39
C GLY A 9 -5.98 -2.19 -11.72
N ASN A 10 -5.10 -1.20 -11.77
CA ASN A 10 -3.87 -1.18 -10.99
C ASN A 10 -4.21 -0.76 -9.55
N ASN A 11 -4.70 -1.71 -8.77
CA ASN A 11 -4.91 -1.53 -7.33
C ASN A 11 -3.55 -1.25 -6.66
N LEU A 12 -3.36 -0.01 -6.21
CA LEU A 12 -2.11 0.49 -5.60
C LEU A 12 -1.72 -0.28 -4.32
N PHE A 13 -2.68 -0.96 -3.69
CA PHE A 13 -2.54 -1.68 -2.42
C PHE A 13 -2.13 -3.15 -2.56
N THR A 14 -1.96 -3.64 -3.78
CA THR A 14 -1.75 -5.06 -4.13
C THR A 14 -0.51 -5.75 -3.53
N ASN A 15 0.33 -5.02 -2.78
CA ASN A 15 1.53 -5.58 -2.16
C ASN A 15 1.73 -5.14 -0.69
N LEU A 16 0.81 -4.41 -0.04
CA LEU A 16 1.07 -3.85 1.30
C LEU A 16 0.84 -4.86 2.44
N ASN A 17 1.89 -5.59 2.82
CA ASN A 17 1.91 -6.43 4.02
C ASN A 17 2.24 -5.60 5.28
N ILE A 18 1.22 -5.04 5.93
CA ILE A 18 1.39 -4.29 7.20
C ILE A 18 1.49 -5.31 8.35
N ASN A 19 2.71 -5.57 8.83
CA ASN A 19 2.96 -6.48 9.95
C ASN A 19 3.59 -5.72 11.13
N VAL A 20 2.77 -5.38 12.14
CA VAL A 20 3.23 -4.70 13.35
C VAL A 20 3.38 -5.72 14.48
N LYS A 21 4.61 -6.20 14.72
CA LYS A 21 4.96 -6.92 15.96
C LYS A 21 5.49 -5.93 17.00
N LYS A 22 4.86 -5.92 18.18
CA LYS A 22 5.32 -5.17 19.37
C LYS A 22 6.38 -5.97 20.11
N ASN A 23 7.55 -5.36 20.33
CA ASN A 23 8.49 -5.83 21.34
C ASN A 23 7.86 -5.59 22.72
N GLN A 24 7.50 -6.66 23.42
CA GLN A 24 7.23 -6.60 24.85
C GLN A 24 8.56 -6.40 25.58
N SER A 25 8.82 -5.17 26.02
CA SER A 25 9.88 -4.90 27.00
C SER A 25 9.47 -5.48 28.34
N SER A 26 9.93 -6.69 28.66
CA SER A 26 9.90 -7.20 30.01
C SER A 26 11.00 -6.51 30.82
N LEU A 27 10.59 -5.68 31.77
CA LEU A 27 11.44 -5.11 32.81
C LEU A 27 11.99 -6.27 33.66
N ASN A 28 13.31 -6.47 33.64
CA ASN A 28 14.01 -7.18 34.71
C ASN A 28 15.12 -6.28 35.27
N SER A 29 14.85 -5.76 36.46
CA SER A 29 15.84 -5.15 37.34
C SER A 29 16.74 -6.23 37.92
N SER A 30 18.04 -6.12 37.70
CA SER A 30 19.07 -6.72 38.57
C SER A 30 20.34 -5.88 38.52
N ASN A 31 20.65 -5.27 39.66
CA ASN A 31 21.85 -4.48 39.91
C ASN A 31 23.08 -5.41 40.01
N SER A 32 24.20 -5.08 39.36
CA SER A 32 25.57 -5.26 39.91
C SER A 32 26.69 -4.79 38.96
N ASN A 33 27.38 -3.73 39.39
CA ASN A 33 28.83 -3.50 39.39
C ASN A 33 29.70 -3.87 38.15
N VAL A 34 30.07 -2.82 37.41
CA VAL A 34 31.35 -2.53 36.72
C VAL A 34 32.33 -3.70 36.49
N LYS A 35 32.49 -4.10 35.22
CA LYS A 35 33.79 -4.43 34.61
C LYS A 35 33.80 -4.04 33.13
N ASN A 36 34.84 -3.31 32.74
CA ASN A 36 35.24 -3.00 31.37
C ASN A 36 35.05 -4.21 30.44
N LEU A 37 34.32 -4.03 29.33
CA LEU A 37 34.53 -4.84 28.15
C LEU A 37 34.31 -3.97 26.91
N GLN A 38 35.34 -3.96 26.08
CA GLN A 38 35.35 -3.39 24.75
C GLN A 38 34.22 -4.01 23.94
N GLU A 39 33.13 -3.27 23.73
CA GLU A 39 32.18 -3.54 22.64
C GLU A 39 31.30 -2.31 22.37
N LEU A 40 31.95 -1.15 22.24
CA LEU A 40 31.36 0.02 21.59
C LEU A 40 31.66 -0.03 20.08
N LYS A 41 31.37 -1.18 19.45
CA LYS A 41 31.55 -1.42 18.01
C LYS A 41 30.53 -2.43 17.48
N GLU A 42 29.25 -2.16 17.67
CA GLU A 42 28.22 -2.70 16.77
C GLU A 42 27.18 -1.62 16.43
N SER A 43 27.63 -0.43 16.06
CA SER A 43 26.95 0.29 14.98
C SER A 43 27.41 -0.37 13.68
N SER A 44 26.83 -1.54 13.39
CA SER A 44 26.92 -2.20 12.09
C SER A 44 26.34 -1.23 11.07
N ASN A 45 27.26 -0.49 10.47
CA ASN A 45 27.07 0.45 9.39
C ASN A 45 26.73 -0.36 8.12
N THR A 46 25.60 -1.05 8.11
CA THR A 46 24.97 -1.55 6.89
C THR A 46 23.91 -0.54 6.50
N ASN A 47 24.34 0.55 5.85
CA ASN A 47 23.45 1.46 5.14
C ASN A 47 22.87 0.70 3.94
N ASN A 48 22.09 -0.34 4.20
CA ASN A 48 21.36 -1.07 3.18
C ASN A 48 20.28 -0.11 2.71
N LYS A 49 20.49 0.43 1.51
CA LYS A 49 19.50 1.25 0.84
C LYS A 49 18.79 0.40 -0.20
N VAL A 50 17.46 0.42 -0.17
CA VAL A 50 16.60 -0.19 -1.19
C VAL A 50 15.85 0.94 -1.87
N LEU A 51 15.88 0.98 -3.21
CA LEU A 51 15.22 2.03 -4.01
C LEU A 51 15.55 3.47 -3.56
N GLY A 52 16.75 3.68 -3.01
CA GLY A 52 17.22 4.99 -2.55
C GLY A 52 16.99 5.31 -1.07
N TYR A 53 16.26 4.49 -0.32
CA TYR A 53 15.91 4.72 1.10
C TYR A 53 16.51 3.68 2.02
N GLU A 54 16.80 4.07 3.26
CA GLU A 54 17.36 3.17 4.27
C GLU A 54 16.34 2.13 4.72
N VAL A 55 16.81 0.91 4.95
CA VAL A 55 16.03 -0.17 5.55
C VAL A 55 16.69 -0.69 6.83
N ASP A 56 15.88 -1.16 7.76
CA ASP A 56 16.35 -1.79 8.98
C ASP A 56 16.88 -3.23 8.73
N LYS A 57 17.37 -3.86 9.79
CA LYS A 57 17.91 -5.24 9.73
C LYS A 57 16.88 -6.28 9.30
N ASP A 58 15.58 -5.98 9.44
CA ASP A 58 14.47 -6.87 9.12
C ASP A 58 13.86 -6.54 7.74
N GLY A 59 14.47 -5.61 6.99
CA GLY A 59 14.09 -5.26 5.62
C GLY A 59 12.99 -4.20 5.50
N TYR A 60 12.59 -3.54 6.58
CA TYR A 60 11.57 -2.49 6.57
C TYR A 60 12.17 -1.11 6.33
N PHE A 61 11.49 -0.26 5.58
CA PHE A 61 11.87 1.14 5.46
C PHE A 61 11.81 1.86 6.82
N THR A 62 12.72 2.80 7.04
CA THR A 62 12.79 3.58 8.29
C THR A 62 11.78 4.74 8.30
N SER A 63 11.64 5.43 9.43
CA SER A 63 10.78 6.61 9.57
C SER A 63 11.14 7.75 8.62
N GLU A 64 12.39 7.83 8.15
CA GLU A 64 12.80 8.82 7.15
C GLU A 64 12.09 8.60 5.80
N PHE A 65 11.82 7.35 5.41
CA PHE A 65 10.99 7.05 4.24
C PHE A 65 9.56 7.52 4.47
N ASN A 66 8.97 7.22 5.64
CA ASN A 66 7.60 7.62 5.96
C ASN A 66 7.43 9.13 5.93
N LYS A 67 8.42 9.87 6.44
CA LYS A 67 8.47 11.32 6.37
C LYS A 67 8.58 11.84 4.95
N ALA A 68 9.40 11.21 4.10
CA ALA A 68 9.48 11.55 2.68
C ALA A 68 8.17 11.27 1.92
N ALA A 69 7.46 10.20 2.30
CA ALA A 69 6.15 9.84 1.75
C ALA A 69 5.00 10.68 2.34
N GLY A 70 5.21 11.39 3.45
CA GLY A 70 4.17 12.15 4.13
C GLY A 70 3.12 11.27 4.82
N ILE A 71 3.54 10.11 5.35
CA ILE A 71 2.67 9.15 6.07
C ILE A 71 3.10 9.04 7.55
N PRO A 72 2.25 8.50 8.45
CA PRO A 72 2.61 8.28 9.85
C PRO A 72 3.92 7.49 10.03
N GLU A 73 4.74 7.92 10.99
CA GLU A 73 6.10 7.38 11.19
C GLU A 73 6.12 5.93 11.68
N ASP A 74 5.02 5.45 12.27
CA ASP A 74 4.86 4.10 12.83
C ASP A 74 4.41 3.05 11.81
N ILE A 75 4.02 3.46 10.60
CA ILE A 75 3.70 2.54 9.51
C ILE A 75 4.95 1.77 9.09
N LYS A 76 4.82 0.44 8.98
CA LYS A 76 5.89 -0.44 8.52
C LYS A 76 5.63 -0.89 7.09
N ILE A 77 6.58 -0.62 6.21
CA ILE A 77 6.56 -1.05 4.80
C ILE A 77 7.82 -1.88 4.56
N HIS A 78 7.63 -3.15 4.22
CA HIS A 78 8.75 -4.01 3.86
C HIS A 78 9.28 -3.62 2.48
N SER A 79 10.59 -3.64 2.30
CA SER A 79 11.21 -3.16 1.05
C SER A 79 10.88 -4.02 -0.17
N SER A 80 10.71 -5.34 0.02
CA SER A 80 10.32 -6.26 -1.06
C SER A 80 8.97 -5.92 -1.69
N THR A 81 8.05 -5.33 -0.92
CA THR A 81 6.76 -4.79 -1.38
C THR A 81 6.98 -3.71 -2.46
N MET A 82 7.87 -2.76 -2.20
CA MET A 82 8.17 -1.67 -3.12
C MET A 82 9.03 -2.12 -4.30
N GLU A 83 9.95 -3.06 -4.11
CA GLU A 83 10.69 -3.67 -5.21
C GLU A 83 9.77 -4.46 -6.15
N SER A 84 8.76 -5.14 -5.61
CA SER A 84 7.70 -5.80 -6.38
C SER A 84 6.93 -4.79 -7.23
N LEU A 85 6.48 -3.69 -6.61
CA LEU A 85 5.77 -2.61 -7.29
C LEU A 85 6.60 -2.01 -8.43
N VAL A 86 7.84 -1.59 -8.15
CA VAL A 86 8.73 -0.99 -9.17
C VAL A 86 8.99 -1.98 -10.29
N ARG A 87 9.29 -3.25 -9.98
CA ARG A 87 9.54 -4.29 -10.99
C ARG A 87 8.35 -4.51 -11.91
N VAL A 88 7.13 -4.52 -11.38
CA VAL A 88 5.90 -4.70 -12.16
C VAL A 88 5.68 -3.49 -13.08
N GLU A 89 5.77 -2.29 -12.55
CA GLU A 89 5.41 -1.07 -13.28
C GLU A 89 6.50 -0.55 -14.24
N THR A 90 7.78 -0.86 -13.96
CA THR A 90 8.92 -0.50 -14.82
C THR A 90 9.48 -1.71 -15.60
N GLY A 91 8.80 -2.85 -15.53
CA GLY A 91 9.23 -4.12 -16.11
C GLY A 91 9.34 -4.12 -17.64
N CYS A 92 10.17 -5.03 -18.16
CA CYS A 92 10.64 -5.03 -19.56
C CYS A 92 9.75 -5.84 -20.55
N ASN A 93 8.58 -6.32 -20.14
CA ASN A 93 7.60 -6.80 -21.11
C ASN A 93 6.98 -5.57 -21.78
N ALA A 94 7.38 -5.29 -23.03
CA ALA A 94 7.01 -4.07 -23.78
C ALA A 94 5.50 -3.82 -23.92
N PHE A 95 4.65 -4.78 -23.55
CA PHE A 95 3.19 -4.66 -23.48
C PHE A 95 2.66 -4.11 -22.13
N ILE A 96 3.50 -4.00 -21.08
CA ILE A 96 3.12 -3.64 -19.70
C ILE A 96 3.96 -2.48 -19.14
N ARG A 97 5.01 -2.00 -19.83
CA ARG A 97 5.82 -0.88 -19.32
C ARG A 97 5.00 0.41 -19.30
N THR A 98 4.44 0.73 -18.15
CA THR A 98 3.59 1.92 -17.94
C THR A 98 4.44 3.16 -17.67
N PHE A 99 5.57 3.01 -16.97
CA PHE A 99 6.41 4.14 -16.54
C PHE A 99 7.90 3.92 -16.82
N GLU A 100 8.64 5.01 -17.03
CA GLU A 100 10.10 4.96 -17.13
C GLU A 100 10.78 4.80 -15.77
N SER A 101 10.22 5.45 -14.75
CA SER A 101 10.65 5.37 -13.35
C SER A 101 9.48 5.76 -12.44
N ILE A 102 9.57 5.41 -11.16
CA ILE A 102 8.56 5.70 -10.15
C ILE A 102 9.21 6.37 -8.94
N ASP A 103 8.62 7.47 -8.50
CA ASP A 103 8.90 8.05 -7.19
C ASP A 103 8.10 7.28 -6.13
N ILE A 104 8.76 6.32 -5.47
CA ILE A 104 8.09 5.43 -4.53
C ILE A 104 7.55 6.15 -3.28
N ALA A 105 8.19 7.24 -2.84
CA ALA A 105 7.71 8.00 -1.69
C ALA A 105 6.43 8.74 -2.07
N LYS A 106 6.41 9.41 -3.23
CA LYS A 106 5.21 10.07 -3.74
C LYS A 106 4.07 9.08 -3.99
N THR A 107 4.38 7.90 -4.55
CA THR A 107 3.40 6.85 -4.80
C THR A 107 2.74 6.36 -3.52
N ILE A 108 3.54 6.08 -2.48
CA ILE A 108 3.02 5.64 -1.18
C ILE A 108 2.25 6.76 -0.47
N GLY A 109 2.73 8.00 -0.54
CA GLY A 109 2.01 9.16 0.01
C GLY A 109 0.63 9.33 -0.61
N ASN A 110 0.52 9.20 -1.93
CA ASN A 110 -0.76 9.24 -2.64
C ASN A 110 -1.67 8.07 -2.24
N ALA A 111 -1.12 6.86 -2.15
CA ALA A 111 -1.86 5.68 -1.69
C ALA A 111 -2.46 5.88 -0.30
N TYR A 112 -1.64 6.33 0.65
CA TYR A 112 -2.07 6.57 2.02
C TYR A 112 -3.11 7.69 2.09
N LYS A 113 -2.93 8.78 1.33
CA LYS A 113 -3.90 9.88 1.25
C LYS A 113 -5.29 9.41 0.80
N ILE A 114 -5.36 8.49 -0.16
CA ILE A 114 -6.63 7.89 -0.57
C ILE A 114 -7.16 6.97 0.53
N LEU A 115 -6.32 6.06 1.05
CA LEU A 115 -6.70 5.09 2.08
C LEU A 115 -7.30 5.78 3.31
N SER A 116 -6.69 6.86 3.79
CA SER A 116 -7.14 7.60 4.96
C SER A 116 -8.47 8.31 4.74
N GLN A 117 -8.75 8.80 3.53
CA GLN A 117 -10.05 9.38 3.17
C GLN A 117 -11.13 8.31 3.02
N VAL A 118 -10.81 7.15 2.44
CA VAL A 118 -11.79 6.07 2.19
C VAL A 118 -12.13 5.32 3.48
N VAL A 119 -11.12 4.91 4.25
CA VAL A 119 -11.28 4.08 5.45
C VAL A 119 -11.48 4.92 6.71
N GLY A 120 -10.92 6.13 6.75
CA GLY A 120 -10.90 7.01 7.91
C GLY A 120 -9.66 6.80 8.78
N GLU A 121 -8.99 7.90 9.15
CA GLU A 121 -7.82 7.88 10.03
C GLU A 121 -8.12 7.27 11.40
N ASP A 122 -9.29 7.54 11.97
CA ASP A 122 -9.69 6.96 13.27
C ASP A 122 -9.75 5.43 13.22
N VAL A 123 -10.19 4.86 12.10
CA VAL A 123 -10.23 3.41 11.90
C VAL A 123 -8.80 2.90 11.76
N LEU A 124 -7.99 3.50 10.89
CA LEU A 124 -6.60 3.10 10.66
C LEU A 124 -5.75 3.18 11.93
N ASN A 125 -5.97 4.20 12.77
CA ASN A 125 -5.26 4.42 14.02
C ASN A 125 -5.85 3.63 15.21
N SER A 126 -6.97 2.93 15.02
CA SER A 126 -7.62 2.18 16.12
C SER A 126 -6.84 0.93 16.55
N LYS A 127 -5.93 0.43 15.70
CA LYS A 127 -5.20 -0.82 15.92
C LYS A 127 -3.91 -0.87 15.12
N ASP A 128 -3.00 -1.72 15.57
CA ASP A 128 -1.70 -1.93 14.96
C ASP A 128 -1.76 -2.75 13.64
N SER A 129 -2.76 -3.62 13.48
CA SER A 129 -2.94 -4.44 12.27
C SER A 129 -4.39 -4.93 12.12
N PHE A 130 -4.77 -5.27 10.88
CA PHE A 130 -6.11 -5.76 10.54
C PHE A 130 -6.06 -7.19 10.04
N THR A 131 -7.06 -8.00 10.40
CA THR A 131 -7.25 -9.32 9.79
C THR A 131 -7.92 -9.20 8.42
N LEU A 132 -7.83 -10.24 7.59
CA LEU A 132 -8.52 -10.27 6.28
C LEU A 132 -10.04 -10.08 6.42
N ASP A 133 -10.65 -10.63 7.47
CA ASP A 133 -12.09 -10.46 7.74
C ASP A 133 -12.46 -9.02 8.15
N GLU A 134 -11.52 -8.27 8.74
CA GLU A 134 -11.71 -6.86 9.05
C GLU A 134 -11.51 -5.99 7.81
N ILE A 135 -10.51 -6.31 6.99
CA ILE A 135 -10.26 -5.63 5.72
C ILE A 135 -11.43 -5.85 4.75
N ALA A 136 -12.04 -7.04 4.74
CA ALA A 136 -13.24 -7.33 3.97
C ALA A 136 -14.46 -6.45 4.36
N LYS A 137 -14.40 -5.74 5.49
CA LYS A 137 -15.43 -4.79 5.93
C LYS A 137 -15.11 -3.35 5.59
N PHE A 138 -13.92 -3.05 5.06
CA PHE A 138 -13.60 -1.71 4.56
C PHE A 138 -14.52 -1.38 3.36
N PRO A 139 -14.62 -0.11 2.97
CA PRO A 139 -15.24 0.21 1.70
C PRO A 139 -14.58 -0.55 0.56
N GLN A 140 -15.37 -0.96 -0.42
CA GLN A 140 -14.92 -1.83 -1.50
C GLN A 140 -14.47 -1.05 -2.74
N GLY A 141 -14.82 0.24 -2.83
CA GLY A 141 -14.32 1.12 -3.87
C GLY A 141 -14.60 2.59 -3.59
N TYR A 142 -14.13 3.44 -4.48
CA TYR A 142 -14.18 4.89 -4.34
C TYR A 142 -14.07 5.59 -5.69
N GLU A 143 -14.56 6.83 -5.76
CA GLU A 143 -14.23 7.77 -6.83
C GLU A 143 -13.29 8.84 -6.32
N TYR A 144 -12.30 9.22 -7.11
CA TYR A 144 -11.31 10.23 -6.74
C TYR A 144 -10.87 11.08 -7.92
N ASN A 145 -10.44 12.30 -7.65
CA ASN A 145 -9.76 13.13 -8.64
C ASN A 145 -8.28 12.74 -8.76
N ARG A 146 -7.82 12.42 -9.97
CA ARG A 146 -6.47 11.88 -10.23
C ARG A 146 -5.33 12.90 -10.05
N GLN A 147 -5.62 14.19 -9.99
CA GLN A 147 -4.62 15.22 -9.71
C GLN A 147 -4.54 15.56 -8.22
N SER A 148 -5.69 15.79 -7.58
CA SER A 148 -5.73 16.21 -6.19
C SER A 148 -5.69 15.05 -5.19
N MET A 149 -5.99 13.83 -5.62
CA MET A 149 -6.26 12.66 -4.77
C MET A 149 -7.45 12.87 -3.82
N GLU A 150 -8.36 13.80 -4.12
CA GLU A 150 -9.57 14.02 -3.35
C GLU A 150 -10.59 12.92 -3.63
N VAL A 151 -11.02 12.22 -2.58
CA VAL A 151 -12.08 11.21 -2.67
C VAL A 151 -13.43 11.92 -2.72
N THR A 152 -14.18 11.67 -3.78
CA THR A 152 -15.47 12.34 -4.04
C THR A 152 -16.66 11.43 -3.73
N LYS A 153 -16.46 10.11 -3.72
CA LYS A 153 -17.49 9.12 -3.39
C LYS A 153 -16.86 7.85 -2.83
N ILE A 154 -17.57 7.20 -1.91
CA ILE A 154 -17.15 5.96 -1.28
C ILE A 154 -18.25 4.91 -1.48
N TYR A 155 -17.84 3.69 -1.85
CA TYR A 155 -18.70 2.53 -2.06
C TYR A 155 -18.44 1.49 -0.98
N ASN A 156 -19.37 1.35 -0.04
CA ASN A 156 -19.18 0.49 1.14
C ASN A 156 -19.24 -1.01 0.81
N SER A 157 -20.03 -1.41 -0.19
CA SER A 157 -20.16 -2.80 -0.60
C SER A 157 -19.66 -3.03 -2.03
N ILE A 158 -19.30 -4.27 -2.35
CA ILE A 158 -18.85 -4.65 -3.68
C ILE A 158 -19.94 -4.42 -4.73
N GLN A 159 -21.21 -4.63 -4.38
CA GLN A 159 -22.32 -4.39 -5.30
C GLN A 159 -22.53 -2.91 -5.59
N ASP A 160 -22.38 -2.04 -4.58
CA ASP A 160 -22.45 -0.60 -4.80
C ASP A 160 -21.31 -0.13 -5.71
N PHE A 161 -20.10 -0.65 -5.49
CA PHE A 161 -18.94 -0.36 -6.33
C PHE A 161 -19.18 -0.79 -7.78
N LEU A 162 -19.59 -2.03 -8.04
CA LEU A 162 -19.83 -2.54 -9.40
C LEU A 162 -20.94 -1.77 -10.12
N ASN A 163 -22.00 -1.40 -9.40
CA ASN A 163 -23.05 -0.54 -9.94
C ASN A 163 -22.52 0.87 -10.24
N GLY A 164 -21.66 1.41 -9.38
CA GLY A 164 -20.95 2.67 -9.63
C GLY A 164 -20.10 2.60 -10.89
N GLU A 165 -19.26 1.58 -11.00
CA GLU A 165 -18.33 1.34 -12.10
C GLU A 165 -19.06 1.20 -13.45
N MET A 166 -20.17 0.45 -13.47
CA MET A 166 -20.99 0.26 -14.67
C MET A 166 -21.61 1.57 -15.19
N ASN A 167 -21.93 2.49 -14.28
CA ASN A 167 -22.57 3.76 -14.62
C ASN A 167 -21.58 4.94 -14.64
N PHE A 168 -20.29 4.67 -14.48
CA PHE A 168 -19.27 5.72 -14.42
C PHE A 168 -18.99 6.29 -15.81
N ASP A 169 -18.94 7.62 -15.92
CA ASP A 169 -18.55 8.30 -17.16
C ASP A 169 -17.02 8.36 -17.27
N TYR A 170 -16.43 7.41 -17.99
CA TYR A 170 -14.99 7.35 -18.22
C TYR A 170 -14.46 8.46 -19.14
N ASP A 171 -15.33 9.17 -19.85
CA ASP A 171 -14.99 10.31 -20.72
C ASP A 171 -15.23 11.66 -20.02
N ASN A 172 -15.46 11.65 -18.70
CA ASN A 172 -15.69 12.85 -17.91
C ASN A 172 -14.52 13.86 -18.03
N LYS A 173 -14.85 15.14 -17.88
CA LYS A 173 -13.87 16.25 -17.95
C LYS A 173 -13.33 16.69 -16.59
N THR A 174 -13.73 16.03 -15.50
CA THR A 174 -13.38 16.42 -14.13
C THR A 174 -12.12 15.72 -13.62
N ASP A 175 -11.48 14.89 -14.45
CA ASP A 175 -10.32 14.08 -14.09
C ASP A 175 -10.61 13.13 -12.91
N THR A 176 -11.88 12.73 -12.79
CA THR A 176 -12.34 11.78 -11.79
C THR A 176 -12.19 10.37 -12.34
N PHE A 177 -11.85 9.42 -11.47
CA PHE A 177 -11.77 8.01 -11.78
C PHE A 177 -12.43 7.18 -10.68
N ILE A 178 -12.84 5.96 -11.00
CA ILE A 178 -13.45 5.00 -10.09
C ILE A 178 -12.53 3.78 -9.94
N GLU A 179 -12.27 3.36 -8.71
CA GLU A 179 -11.40 2.22 -8.41
C GLU A 179 -11.91 1.39 -7.24
N SER A 180 -11.55 0.11 -7.24
CA SER A 180 -11.69 -0.75 -6.06
C SER A 180 -10.65 -0.36 -5.02
N LEU A 181 -10.97 -0.52 -3.73
CA LEU A 181 -10.02 -0.22 -2.66
C LEU A 181 -8.89 -1.26 -2.61
N PHE A 182 -9.22 -2.52 -2.83
CA PHE A 182 -8.26 -3.62 -2.92
C PHE A 182 -8.56 -4.46 -4.15
N PHE A 183 -7.53 -5.14 -4.65
CA PHE A 183 -7.69 -6.08 -5.73
C PHE A 183 -8.72 -7.16 -5.36
N ASN A 184 -9.62 -7.41 -6.30
CA ASN A 184 -10.70 -8.36 -6.15
C ASN A 184 -10.81 -9.23 -7.40
N SER A 185 -10.33 -10.47 -7.29
CA SER A 185 -10.33 -11.45 -8.38
C SER A 185 -11.74 -11.94 -8.76
N TYR A 186 -12.73 -11.81 -7.88
CA TYR A 186 -14.10 -12.27 -8.14
C TYR A 186 -14.86 -11.40 -9.15
N VAL A 187 -14.37 -10.18 -9.42
CA VAL A 187 -15.00 -9.25 -10.37
C VAL A 187 -14.94 -9.78 -11.81
N VAL A 188 -14.05 -10.75 -12.09
CA VAL A 188 -13.79 -11.22 -13.45
C VAL A 188 -14.75 -12.34 -13.92
N GLU A 189 -15.41 -13.06 -13.01
CA GLU A 189 -16.18 -14.28 -13.37
C GLU A 189 -17.72 -14.14 -13.29
N ASP A 190 -18.27 -13.39 -12.32
CA ASP A 190 -19.73 -13.13 -12.21
C ASP A 190 -20.01 -12.02 -11.17
N ALA A 191 -20.40 -10.83 -11.63
CA ALA A 191 -20.71 -9.67 -10.77
C ALA A 191 -21.78 -9.98 -9.70
N ALA A 192 -22.74 -10.86 -9.99
CA ALA A 192 -23.80 -11.23 -9.03
C ALA A 192 -23.27 -12.09 -7.87
N LYS A 193 -22.10 -12.71 -8.03
CA LYS A 193 -21.42 -13.52 -7.00
C LYS A 193 -20.22 -12.82 -6.39
N ALA A 194 -19.97 -11.56 -6.76
CA ALA A 194 -18.84 -10.81 -6.25
C ALA A 194 -18.89 -10.74 -4.71
N LYS A 195 -17.76 -11.04 -4.09
CA LYS A 195 -17.55 -10.96 -2.64
C LYS A 195 -16.61 -9.82 -2.32
N PRO A 196 -16.60 -9.28 -1.10
CA PRO A 196 -15.57 -8.34 -0.67
C PRO A 196 -14.15 -8.88 -0.89
N ALA A 197 -13.20 -7.99 -1.09
CA ALA A 197 -11.80 -8.36 -1.29
C ALA A 197 -11.24 -9.04 -0.03
N THR A 198 -10.91 -10.31 -0.13
CA THR A 198 -10.20 -11.08 0.92
C THR A 198 -8.81 -11.51 0.49
N ASP A 199 -8.46 -11.33 -0.78
CA ASP A 199 -7.19 -11.73 -1.39
C ASP A 199 -6.34 -10.50 -1.76
N ILE A 200 -6.15 -9.62 -0.78
CA ILE A 200 -5.56 -8.28 -0.97
C ILE A 200 -4.07 -8.30 -1.36
N PHE A 201 -3.39 -9.42 -1.16
CA PHE A 201 -1.98 -9.62 -1.53
C PHE A 201 -1.81 -10.19 -2.93
N ASN A 202 -2.90 -10.57 -3.58
CA ASN A 202 -2.88 -11.02 -4.96
C ASN A 202 -3.01 -9.83 -5.90
N ASN A 203 -2.57 -10.02 -7.14
CA ASN A 203 -2.67 -9.01 -8.18
C ASN A 203 -2.65 -9.66 -9.55
N ASN A 204 -3.23 -8.94 -10.51
CA ASN A 204 -3.31 -9.40 -11.89
C ASN A 204 -1.97 -9.28 -12.66
N ASN A 205 -0.98 -8.58 -12.08
CA ASN A 205 0.23 -8.17 -12.78
C ASN A 205 1.47 -8.98 -12.37
N GLY A 206 1.30 -10.05 -11.60
CA GLY A 206 2.38 -10.97 -11.19
C GLY A 206 3.35 -10.45 -10.12
N GLY A 207 3.02 -9.35 -9.44
CA GLY A 207 3.76 -8.84 -8.27
C GLY A 207 3.79 -9.88 -7.15
N LYS A 208 4.96 -10.06 -6.53
CA LYS A 208 5.17 -10.96 -5.40
C LYS A 208 6.32 -10.42 -4.54
N GLU A 209 6.11 -10.42 -3.22
CA GLU A 209 7.18 -10.25 -2.24
C GLU A 209 8.13 -11.46 -2.33
N ASN A 210 9.43 -11.21 -2.20
CA ASN A 210 10.47 -12.23 -2.15
C ASN A 210 10.72 -12.70 -0.72
#